data_AF-A0A2Z3HDB6-F1
#
_entry.id   AF-A0A2Z3HDB6-F1
#
_cell.length_a   1.000
_cell.length_b   1.000
_cell.length_c   1.000
_cell.angle_alpha   90.00
_cell.angle_beta   90.00
_cell.angle_gamma   90.00
#
_symmetry.space_group_name_H-M   'P 1'
#
loop_
_entity.id
_entity.type
_entity.pdbx_description
1 polymer ?
#
loop_
_entity_poly.entity_id
_entity_poly.type
_entity_poly.pdbx_seq_one_letter_code
_entity_poly.pdbx_strand_id
1 'polypeptide(L)'
;MKLHTRSAERDARPGYVIFAVLVVVVVLSLVAYRFADAMSGEYRAGARAGEDAQAKSAALSGLHYAAAVLSDRETLSSELGGNPFDNPDIFERFEITAGGDGPARKTAYFDIRCVATTASGTREQRFGVIDEGGKLNINSLIALDPTGEVLYNALLKIPNMTPEIADAIVDWVDADDTKRASGAESAEYGSRSNPYKAKNGPLNSLDELLLVQGITPDLLYGGDRNRNGVYDDGDDSQDGGWADYLTVYGRELNVASDGQVRTYLNGDNLTTLQQQLGPQLGDELTAYVLASKLFTVTAASTSTRVTLSGTNATSGATVRLNATVQTGGNTGSTSQRAKRAATLDELQAAVSTKMANTFTGGNRVKSLLDLVDTSITLPRAADAKDEDPDVVAYSPLSDATKRATLLATLMDRTTTKQAVELVPRINVNTAPREVLMAIPGMTDADADAIITARASVLPGDPAYQSAAWVITSAGITPAMFKAYEKYITGSTMVYRVQSIGYFLEGGPVARMEAVVDTNQGAPRFLFVRDLTDLDSPRGFDPAKVTKP
;
A
#
# COMPACT_ATOMS: atom_id res chain seq x y z
N MET A 1 -76.14 -32.77 96.44
CA MET A 1 -75.31 -31.64 95.97
C MET A 1 -74.73 -32.04 94.62
N LYS A 2 -75.09 -31.30 93.56
CA LYS A 2 -74.70 -31.59 92.16
C LYS A 2 -73.19 -31.47 91.98
N LEU A 3 -72.57 -32.40 91.27
CA LEU A 3 -71.36 -32.14 90.46
C LEU A 3 -71.39 -33.08 89.26
N HIS A 4 -71.85 -32.56 88.12
CA HIS A 4 -71.67 -33.17 86.80
C HIS A 4 -70.22 -32.94 86.37
N THR A 5 -69.42 -34.00 86.27
CA THR A 5 -68.15 -33.97 85.56
C THR A 5 -68.41 -34.35 84.10
N ARG A 6 -68.43 -33.35 83.22
CA ARG A 6 -68.38 -33.55 81.76
C ARG A 6 -67.01 -34.15 81.42
N SER A 7 -66.99 -35.37 80.89
CA SER A 7 -65.81 -35.90 80.21
C SER A 7 -65.74 -35.25 78.83
N ALA A 8 -64.72 -34.43 78.58
CA ALA A 8 -64.43 -33.90 77.26
C ALA A 8 -63.59 -34.94 76.50
N GLU A 9 -64.17 -35.60 75.50
CA GLU A 9 -63.39 -36.33 74.50
C GLU A 9 -62.45 -35.34 73.80
N ARG A 10 -61.14 -35.50 74.03
CA ARG A 10 -60.11 -34.85 73.22
C ARG A 10 -59.94 -35.67 71.95
N ASP A 11 -60.54 -35.17 70.87
CA ASP A 11 -60.35 -35.66 69.51
C ASP A 11 -58.87 -35.53 69.13
N ALA A 12 -58.14 -36.65 69.15
CA ALA A 12 -56.72 -36.70 68.80
C ALA A 12 -56.57 -36.57 67.28
N ARG A 13 -56.40 -35.34 66.79
CA ARG A 13 -56.12 -35.07 65.37
C ARG A 13 -54.77 -35.69 64.99
N PRO A 14 -54.68 -36.52 63.93
CA PRO A 14 -53.43 -37.18 63.55
C PRO A 14 -52.41 -36.16 63.01
N GLY A 15 -51.23 -36.08 63.64
CA GLY A 15 -50.13 -35.18 63.27
C GLY A 15 -49.41 -35.51 61.94
N TYR A 16 -49.90 -36.49 61.17
CA TYR A 16 -49.33 -36.91 59.87
C TYR A 16 -49.42 -35.80 58.80
N VAL A 17 -50.42 -34.92 58.88
CA VAL A 17 -50.64 -33.83 57.92
C VAL A 17 -49.42 -32.91 57.84
N ILE A 18 -48.74 -32.64 58.97
CA ILE A 18 -47.56 -31.76 58.99
C ILE A 18 -46.39 -32.42 58.26
N PHE A 19 -46.18 -33.73 58.42
CA PHE A 19 -45.13 -34.45 57.71
C PHE A 19 -45.40 -34.52 56.20
N ALA A 20 -46.65 -34.79 55.81
CA ALA A 20 -47.04 -34.78 54.40
C ALA A 20 -46.85 -33.40 53.76
N VAL A 21 -47.27 -32.32 54.46
CA VAL A 21 -47.07 -30.94 54.01
C VAL A 21 -45.59 -30.59 53.93
N LEU A 22 -44.77 -30.98 54.91
CA LEU A 22 -43.34 -30.72 54.91
C LEU A 22 -42.63 -31.41 53.72
N VAL A 23 -42.97 -32.66 53.44
CA VAL A 23 -42.44 -33.38 52.26
C VAL A 23 -42.86 -32.67 50.97
N VAL A 24 -44.13 -32.27 50.85
CA VAL A 24 -44.60 -31.52 49.68
C VAL A 24 -43.88 -30.19 49.53
N VAL A 25 -43.69 -29.43 50.62
CA VAL A 25 -42.95 -28.15 50.60
C VAL A 25 -41.50 -28.37 50.17
N VAL A 26 -40.81 -29.39 50.71
CA VAL A 26 -39.42 -29.71 50.32
C VAL A 26 -39.34 -30.07 48.83
N VAL A 27 -40.26 -30.89 48.33
CA VAL A 27 -40.31 -31.25 46.90
C VAL A 27 -40.60 -30.02 46.03
N LEU A 28 -41.56 -29.18 46.41
CA LEU A 28 -41.88 -27.94 45.69
C LEU A 28 -40.71 -26.96 45.69
N SER A 29 -40.01 -26.81 46.82
CA SER A 29 -38.79 -25.99 46.92
C SER A 29 -37.68 -26.52 46.03
N LEU A 30 -37.47 -27.84 45.96
CA LEU A 30 -36.48 -28.43 45.07
C LEU A 30 -36.83 -28.20 43.59
N VAL A 31 -38.10 -28.35 43.22
CA VAL A 31 -38.57 -28.07 41.84
C VAL A 31 -38.40 -26.58 41.51
N ALA A 32 -38.78 -25.68 42.42
CA ALA A 32 -38.60 -24.25 42.24
C ALA A 32 -37.12 -23.87 42.09
N TYR A 33 -36.23 -24.49 42.89
CA TYR A 33 -34.78 -24.29 42.76
C TYR A 33 -34.25 -24.76 41.41
N ARG A 34 -34.63 -25.96 40.95
CA ARG A 34 -34.21 -26.48 39.64
C ARG A 34 -34.72 -25.62 38.48
N PHE A 35 -35.95 -25.14 38.58
CA PHE A 35 -36.51 -24.22 37.60
C PHE A 35 -35.75 -22.88 37.59
N ALA A 36 -35.46 -22.30 38.77
CA ALA A 36 -34.73 -21.04 38.87
C ALA A 36 -33.28 -21.17 38.33
N ASP A 37 -32.62 -22.28 38.60
CA ASP A 37 -31.27 -22.58 38.09
C ASP A 37 -31.28 -22.72 36.57
N ALA A 38 -32.22 -23.50 36.01
CA ALA A 38 -32.40 -23.64 34.57
C ALA A 38 -32.72 -22.31 33.88
N MET A 39 -33.67 -21.53 34.42
CA MET A 39 -34.03 -20.21 33.87
C MET A 39 -32.87 -19.21 33.96
N SER A 40 -32.06 -19.26 35.02
CA SER A 40 -30.85 -18.43 35.13
C SER A 40 -29.80 -18.82 34.09
N GLY A 41 -29.67 -20.12 33.80
CA GLY A 41 -28.83 -20.64 32.71
C GLY A 41 -29.28 -20.14 31.34
N GLU A 42 -30.56 -20.29 31.01
CA GLU A 42 -31.15 -19.82 29.75
C GLU A 42 -31.06 -18.30 29.60
N TYR A 43 -31.33 -17.54 30.66
CA TYR A 43 -31.16 -16.09 30.67
C TYR A 43 -29.72 -15.68 30.36
N ARG A 44 -28.75 -16.33 31.00
CA ARG A 44 -27.32 -16.07 30.75
C ARG A 44 -26.92 -16.45 29.34
N ALA A 45 -27.37 -17.59 28.82
CA ALA A 45 -27.10 -18.03 27.46
C ALA A 45 -27.67 -17.04 26.43
N GLY A 46 -28.93 -16.62 26.60
CA GLY A 46 -29.57 -15.62 25.76
C GLY A 46 -28.88 -14.25 25.80
N ALA A 47 -28.51 -13.79 27.00
CA ALA A 47 -27.77 -12.54 27.17
C ALA A 47 -26.39 -12.60 26.47
N ARG A 48 -25.65 -13.71 26.61
CA ARG A 48 -24.35 -13.89 25.96
C ARG A 48 -24.44 -14.01 24.45
N ALA A 49 -25.46 -14.69 23.93
CA ALA A 49 -25.71 -14.75 22.49
C ALA A 49 -26.02 -13.35 21.91
N GLY A 50 -26.77 -12.54 22.64
CA GLY A 50 -27.03 -11.14 22.28
C GLY A 50 -25.77 -10.28 22.30
N GLU A 51 -24.96 -10.39 23.35
CA GLU A 51 -23.67 -9.70 23.45
C GLU A 51 -22.71 -10.12 22.32
N ASP A 52 -22.63 -11.41 21.97
CA ASP A 52 -21.76 -11.92 20.88
C ASP A 52 -22.18 -11.35 19.52
N ALA A 53 -23.49 -11.36 19.23
CA ALA A 53 -24.03 -10.75 18.02
C ALA A 53 -23.76 -9.24 17.95
N GLN A 54 -23.84 -8.54 19.08
CA GLN A 54 -23.56 -7.11 19.16
C GLN A 54 -22.06 -6.83 19.00
N ALA A 55 -21.17 -7.63 19.59
CA ALA A 55 -19.72 -7.52 19.40
C ALA A 55 -19.32 -7.75 17.92
N LYS A 56 -19.89 -8.77 17.27
CA LYS A 56 -19.69 -9.02 15.82
C LYS A 56 -20.19 -7.87 14.96
N SER A 57 -21.37 -7.33 15.30
CA SER A 57 -21.92 -6.16 14.61
C SER A 57 -21.05 -4.92 14.81
N ALA A 58 -20.42 -4.77 15.98
CA ALA A 58 -19.48 -3.70 16.25
C ALA A 58 -18.21 -3.81 15.40
N ALA A 59 -17.62 -5.01 15.32
CA ALA A 59 -16.47 -5.28 14.46
C ALA A 59 -16.79 -5.03 12.96
N LEU A 60 -17.96 -5.47 12.49
CA LEU A 60 -18.43 -5.18 11.12
C LEU A 60 -18.61 -3.67 10.89
N SER A 61 -19.14 -2.94 11.88
CA SER A 61 -19.28 -1.48 11.81
C SER A 61 -17.91 -0.81 11.67
N GLY A 62 -16.89 -1.31 12.38
CA GLY A 62 -15.52 -0.81 12.24
C GLY A 62 -14.91 -1.06 10.86
N LEU A 63 -15.22 -2.19 10.20
CA LEU A 63 -14.81 -2.40 8.80
C LEU A 63 -15.44 -1.37 7.85
N HIS A 64 -16.73 -1.09 8.01
CA HIS A 64 -17.42 -0.07 7.21
C HIS A 64 -16.93 1.35 7.50
N TYR A 65 -16.64 1.65 8.77
CA TYR A 65 -16.05 2.92 9.17
C TYR A 65 -14.67 3.13 8.53
N ALA A 66 -13.78 2.14 8.64
CA ALA A 66 -12.47 2.17 7.98
C ALA A 66 -12.60 2.38 6.47
N ALA A 67 -13.52 1.65 5.82
CA ALA A 67 -13.74 1.79 4.39
C ALA A 67 -14.16 3.21 4.00
N ALA A 68 -15.06 3.84 4.77
CA ALA A 68 -15.48 5.21 4.54
C ALA A 68 -14.31 6.20 4.70
N VAL A 69 -13.62 6.14 5.84
CA VAL A 69 -12.49 7.03 6.20
C VAL A 69 -11.35 6.93 5.19
N LEU A 70 -11.00 5.71 4.75
CA LEU A 70 -9.91 5.51 3.78
C LEU A 70 -10.31 5.88 2.35
N SER A 71 -11.60 5.79 2.02
CA SER A 71 -12.10 6.09 0.68
C SER A 71 -12.28 7.57 0.42
N ASP A 72 -12.56 8.35 1.47
CA ASP A 72 -12.64 9.80 1.35
C ASP A 72 -11.26 10.43 1.41
N ARG A 73 -10.92 11.15 0.35
CA ARG A 73 -9.59 11.74 0.17
C ARG A 73 -9.38 12.93 1.11
N GLU A 74 -10.43 13.71 1.38
CA GLU A 74 -10.33 14.85 2.27
C GLU A 74 -10.04 14.34 3.69
N THR A 75 -10.86 13.43 4.22
CA THR A 75 -10.62 12.77 5.51
C THR A 75 -9.23 12.13 5.61
N LEU A 76 -8.79 11.39 4.58
CA LEU A 76 -7.45 10.79 4.56
C LEU A 76 -6.33 11.83 4.68
N SER A 77 -6.50 13.00 4.06
CA SER A 77 -5.49 14.06 4.09
C SER A 77 -5.57 14.93 5.35
N SER A 78 -6.77 15.26 5.83
CA SER A 78 -7.01 16.26 6.86
C SER A 78 -7.09 15.65 8.26
N GLU A 79 -7.89 14.59 8.43
CA GLU A 79 -8.11 13.94 9.72
C GLU A 79 -6.98 12.94 10.01
N LEU A 80 -6.59 12.13 9.01
CA LEU A 80 -5.51 11.17 9.16
C LEU A 80 -4.10 11.75 8.89
N GLY A 81 -4.01 12.99 8.43
CA GLY A 81 -2.71 13.62 8.10
C GLY A 81 -1.91 12.89 7.00
N GLY A 82 -2.59 12.13 6.14
CA GLY A 82 -1.97 11.25 5.15
C GLY A 82 -1.42 9.94 5.72
N ASN A 83 -1.57 9.66 7.02
CA ASN A 83 -1.07 8.46 7.67
C ASN A 83 -2.20 7.57 8.21
N PRO A 84 -2.69 6.60 7.43
CA PRO A 84 -3.68 5.63 7.88
C PRO A 84 -3.08 4.45 8.67
N PHE A 85 -1.75 4.38 8.81
CA PHE A 85 -1.06 3.19 9.34
C PHE A 85 -0.85 3.23 10.86
N ASP A 86 -0.92 4.42 11.46
CA ASP A 86 -0.81 4.63 12.90
C ASP A 86 -1.53 5.93 13.29
N ASN A 87 -2.77 5.80 13.76
CA ASN A 87 -3.67 6.91 14.02
C ASN A 87 -4.66 6.56 15.17
N PRO A 88 -4.19 6.51 16.43
CA PRO A 88 -5.04 6.20 17.58
C PRO A 88 -6.20 7.19 17.77
N ASP A 89 -6.04 8.45 17.36
CA ASP A 89 -7.09 9.44 17.51
C ASP A 89 -8.39 9.03 16.78
N ILE A 90 -8.25 8.46 15.59
CA ILE A 90 -9.38 8.05 14.73
C ILE A 90 -9.76 6.56 14.91
N PHE A 91 -8.79 5.68 15.15
CA PHE A 91 -8.99 4.24 15.09
C PHE A 91 -9.11 3.53 16.45
N GLU A 92 -8.91 4.23 17.55
CA GLU A 92 -9.05 3.69 18.90
C GLU A 92 -10.37 4.09 19.58
N ARG A 93 -11.02 3.10 20.21
CA ARG A 93 -12.17 3.22 21.11
C ARG A 93 -13.33 3.97 20.48
N PHE A 94 -13.71 3.58 19.26
CA PHE A 94 -14.89 4.16 18.63
C PHE A 94 -16.15 3.65 19.32
N GLU A 95 -16.90 4.55 19.95
CA GLU A 95 -18.14 4.23 20.64
C GLU A 95 -19.30 4.05 19.65
N ILE A 96 -20.01 2.93 19.74
CA ILE A 96 -21.27 2.76 19.01
C ILE A 96 -22.39 3.25 19.92
N THR A 97 -22.84 4.49 19.71
CA THR A 97 -23.96 5.04 20.46
C THR A 97 -25.21 4.19 20.24
N ALA A 98 -25.69 3.55 21.30
CA ALA A 98 -26.95 2.83 21.29
C ALA A 98 -28.11 3.84 21.27
N GLY A 99 -28.64 4.14 20.08
CA GLY A 99 -29.87 4.92 19.95
C GLY A 99 -31.08 4.13 20.46
N GLY A 100 -31.41 4.25 21.74
CA GLY A 100 -32.68 3.74 22.27
C GLY A 100 -32.77 3.74 23.79
N ASP A 101 -33.89 4.24 24.31
CA ASP A 101 -34.28 4.12 25.72
C ASP A 101 -34.69 2.67 26.02
N GLY A 102 -33.75 1.88 26.54
CA GLY A 102 -33.98 0.54 27.06
C GLY A 102 -33.04 0.25 28.23
N PRO A 103 -33.50 -0.45 29.29
CA PRO A 103 -32.67 -0.65 30.47
C PRO A 103 -31.47 -1.55 30.16
N ALA A 104 -30.27 -1.08 30.53
CA ALA A 104 -29.02 -1.84 30.66
C ALA A 104 -28.50 -2.57 29.40
N ARG A 105 -28.42 -1.90 28.25
CA ARG A 105 -27.55 -2.36 27.15
C ARG A 105 -26.13 -1.88 27.41
N LYS A 106 -25.17 -2.81 27.40
CA LYS A 106 -23.76 -2.46 27.42
C LYS A 106 -23.42 -1.68 26.16
N THR A 107 -22.63 -0.62 26.30
CA THR A 107 -22.10 0.12 25.16
C THR A 107 -21.03 -0.71 24.48
N ALA A 108 -21.19 -0.92 23.17
CA ALA A 108 -20.20 -1.61 22.36
C ALA A 108 -19.22 -0.61 21.75
N TYR A 109 -17.98 -1.04 21.62
CA TYR A 109 -16.89 -0.28 21.03
C TYR A 109 -16.27 -1.08 19.89
N PHE A 110 -15.59 -0.41 18.99
CA PHE A 110 -14.64 -1.07 18.11
C PHE A 110 -13.30 -0.33 18.05
N ASP A 111 -12.26 -1.12 17.79
CA ASP A 111 -10.93 -0.64 17.41
C ASP A 111 -10.61 -1.10 16.00
N ILE A 112 -9.77 -0.33 15.30
CA ILE A 112 -9.09 -0.78 14.09
C ILE A 112 -7.61 -0.92 14.42
N ARG A 113 -7.06 -2.13 14.27
CA ARG A 113 -5.67 -2.44 14.64
C ARG A 113 -4.95 -3.16 13.52
N CYS A 114 -3.64 -2.97 13.50
CA CYS A 114 -2.72 -3.72 12.67
C CYS A 114 -1.47 -4.08 13.45
N VAL A 115 -0.67 -4.99 12.88
CA VAL A 115 0.68 -5.28 13.34
C VAL A 115 1.63 -4.70 12.30
N ALA A 116 2.61 -3.93 12.75
CA ALA A 116 3.64 -3.37 11.90
C ALA A 116 5.01 -3.80 12.42
N THR A 117 5.93 -4.08 11.50
CA THR A 117 7.33 -4.34 11.84
C THR A 117 8.11 -3.03 11.83
N THR A 118 8.77 -2.71 12.93
CA THR A 118 9.63 -1.54 13.06
C THR A 118 10.94 -1.73 12.28
N ALA A 119 11.69 -0.65 12.09
CA ALA A 119 13.03 -0.73 11.47
C ALA A 119 14.01 -1.63 12.24
N SER A 120 13.77 -1.90 13.53
CA SER A 120 14.55 -2.83 14.34
C SER A 120 14.10 -4.28 14.22
N GLY A 121 13.14 -4.59 13.35
CA GLY A 121 12.57 -5.95 13.19
C GLY A 121 11.54 -6.31 14.26
N THR A 122 11.19 -5.38 15.14
CA THR A 122 10.23 -5.63 16.23
C THR A 122 8.81 -5.49 15.71
N ARG A 123 7.95 -6.47 15.96
CA ARG A 123 6.52 -6.39 15.62
C ARG A 123 5.78 -5.66 16.73
N GLU A 124 5.03 -4.63 16.37
CA GLU A 124 4.24 -3.84 17.32
C GLU A 124 2.81 -3.68 16.82
N GLN A 125 1.87 -3.63 17.77
CA GLN A 125 0.47 -3.34 17.48
C GLN A 125 0.29 -1.84 17.34
N ARG A 126 -0.43 -1.42 16.30
CA ARG A 126 -0.79 -0.02 16.03
C ARG A 126 -2.28 0.13 15.78
N PHE A 127 -2.79 1.33 15.99
CA PHE A 127 -4.17 1.67 15.63
C PHE A 127 -4.19 2.15 14.19
N GLY A 128 -4.43 1.25 13.25
CA GLY A 128 -4.28 1.55 11.83
C GLY A 128 -4.56 0.36 10.94
N VAL A 129 -4.27 0.55 9.66
CA VAL A 129 -4.50 -0.46 8.62
C VAL A 129 -3.20 -0.94 8.00
N ILE A 130 -3.26 -2.06 7.28
CA ILE A 130 -2.12 -2.62 6.55
C ILE A 130 -2.23 -2.20 5.09
N ASP A 131 -1.13 -1.73 4.52
CA ASP A 131 -1.04 -1.45 3.10
C ASP A 131 -0.79 -2.73 2.30
N GLU A 132 -1.74 -3.14 1.45
CA GLU A 132 -1.51 -4.27 0.54
C GLU A 132 -0.61 -3.88 -0.63
N GLY A 133 -0.57 -2.58 -0.99
CA GLY A 133 0.38 -2.05 -1.96
C GLY A 133 1.83 -2.13 -1.51
N GLY A 134 2.11 -2.20 -0.20
CA GLY A 134 3.46 -2.41 0.34
C GLY A 134 3.98 -3.84 0.15
N LYS A 135 3.12 -4.79 -0.25
CA LYS A 135 3.47 -6.21 -0.41
C LYS A 135 3.75 -6.57 -1.87
N LEU A 136 4.44 -7.68 -2.07
CA LEU A 136 4.69 -8.25 -3.39
C LEU A 136 3.40 -8.88 -3.93
N ASN A 137 2.81 -8.28 -4.96
CA ASN A 137 1.58 -8.80 -5.57
C ASN A 137 1.90 -9.85 -6.64
N ILE A 138 1.53 -11.12 -6.37
CA ILE A 138 1.78 -12.27 -7.25
C ILE A 138 1.08 -12.08 -8.61
N ASN A 139 -0.20 -11.68 -8.59
CA ASN A 139 -1.00 -11.48 -9.79
C ASN A 139 -0.44 -10.34 -10.66
N SER A 140 0.02 -9.26 -10.04
CA SER A 140 0.63 -8.13 -10.74
C SER A 140 1.93 -8.54 -11.46
N LEU A 141 2.78 -9.34 -10.82
CA LEU A 141 4.05 -9.72 -11.41
C LEU A 141 3.88 -10.66 -12.62
N ILE A 142 2.94 -11.59 -12.56
CA ILE A 142 2.55 -12.41 -13.72
C ILE A 142 1.95 -11.56 -14.85
N ALA A 143 1.13 -10.57 -14.50
CA ALA A 143 0.58 -9.66 -15.51
C ALA A 143 1.65 -8.79 -16.17
N LEU A 144 2.73 -8.44 -15.45
CA LEU A 144 3.86 -7.68 -15.99
C LEU A 144 4.79 -8.55 -16.85
N ASP A 145 4.98 -9.80 -16.46
CA ASP A 145 5.81 -10.78 -17.17
C ASP A 145 5.13 -12.16 -17.18
N PRO A 146 4.41 -12.48 -18.28
CA PRO A 146 3.72 -13.76 -18.40
C PRO A 146 4.63 -14.98 -18.38
N THR A 147 5.95 -14.82 -18.54
CA THR A 147 6.91 -15.94 -18.42
C THR A 147 7.14 -16.37 -16.98
N GLY A 148 6.73 -15.54 -16.00
CA GLY A 148 6.89 -15.79 -14.58
C GLY A 148 8.31 -15.61 -14.04
N GLU A 149 9.30 -15.27 -14.89
CA GLU A 149 10.70 -15.10 -14.48
C GLU A 149 10.87 -13.96 -13.47
N VAL A 150 10.18 -12.84 -13.67
CA VAL A 150 10.16 -11.74 -12.69
C VAL A 150 9.57 -12.19 -11.36
N LEU A 151 8.49 -12.98 -11.37
CA LEU A 151 7.88 -13.50 -10.14
C LEU A 151 8.82 -14.47 -9.42
N TYR A 152 9.40 -15.43 -10.14
CA TYR A 152 10.34 -16.40 -9.60
C TYR A 152 11.50 -15.71 -8.86
N ASN A 153 12.18 -14.78 -9.53
CA ASN A 153 13.30 -14.05 -8.94
C ASN A 153 12.90 -13.19 -7.73
N ALA A 154 11.68 -12.63 -7.76
CA ALA A 154 11.14 -11.84 -6.65
C ALA A 154 10.83 -12.72 -5.43
N LEU A 155 10.23 -13.90 -5.64
CA LEU A 155 9.92 -14.85 -4.56
C LEU A 155 11.19 -15.32 -3.83
N LEU A 156 12.28 -15.56 -4.56
CA LEU A 156 13.56 -15.98 -3.96
C LEU A 156 14.21 -14.93 -3.03
N LYS A 157 13.68 -13.70 -2.99
CA LYS A 157 14.10 -12.66 -2.04
C LYS A 157 13.30 -12.66 -0.74
N ILE A 158 12.22 -13.43 -0.69
CA ILE A 158 11.40 -13.59 0.50
C ILE A 158 12.03 -14.63 1.43
N PRO A 159 12.07 -14.39 2.77
CA PRO A 159 12.60 -15.34 3.73
C PRO A 159 11.94 -16.72 3.63
N ASN A 160 12.73 -17.77 3.87
CA ASN A 160 12.29 -19.17 3.85
C ASN A 160 11.71 -19.66 2.52
N MET A 161 11.83 -18.89 1.42
CA MET A 161 11.45 -19.34 0.07
C MET A 161 12.55 -20.22 -0.54
N THR A 162 12.19 -21.41 -1.01
CA THR A 162 13.11 -22.29 -1.74
C THR A 162 12.86 -22.21 -3.25
N PRO A 163 13.86 -22.53 -4.10
CA PRO A 163 13.67 -22.60 -5.55
C PRO A 163 12.51 -23.51 -5.98
N GLU A 164 12.33 -24.63 -5.30
CA GLU A 164 11.27 -25.61 -5.61
C GLU A 164 9.88 -25.01 -5.33
N ILE A 165 9.73 -24.29 -4.21
CA ILE A 165 8.46 -23.64 -3.88
C ILE A 165 8.21 -22.47 -4.82
N ALA A 166 9.24 -21.67 -5.12
CA ALA A 166 9.11 -20.56 -6.06
C ALA A 166 8.65 -21.05 -7.44
N ASP A 167 9.28 -22.11 -7.99
CA ASP A 167 8.83 -22.73 -9.24
C ASP A 167 7.37 -23.20 -9.16
N ALA A 168 7.00 -23.90 -8.06
CA ALA A 168 5.64 -24.40 -7.88
C ALA A 168 4.59 -23.30 -7.76
N ILE A 169 4.93 -22.16 -7.15
CA ILE A 169 4.04 -20.99 -7.09
C ILE A 169 3.84 -20.42 -8.50
N VAL A 170 4.90 -20.32 -9.30
CA VAL A 170 4.80 -19.72 -10.64
C VAL A 170 4.01 -20.63 -11.58
N ASP A 171 4.28 -21.94 -11.60
CA ASP A 171 3.49 -22.95 -12.37
C ASP A 171 2.01 -22.97 -11.92
N TRP A 172 1.72 -22.58 -10.66
CA TRP A 172 0.33 -22.52 -10.20
C TRP A 172 -0.46 -21.37 -10.82
N VAL A 173 0.19 -20.27 -11.17
CA VAL A 173 -0.45 -19.00 -11.55
C VAL A 173 -0.26 -18.60 -13.01
N ASP A 174 0.76 -19.12 -13.70
CA ASP A 174 0.93 -18.87 -15.12
C ASP A 174 -0.14 -19.59 -15.97
N ALA A 175 -0.23 -19.26 -17.25
CA ALA A 175 -1.41 -19.61 -18.05
C ALA A 175 -1.31 -20.98 -18.75
N ASP A 176 -0.13 -21.61 -18.72
CA ASP A 176 0.13 -22.85 -19.44
C ASP A 176 0.17 -24.06 -18.51
N ASP A 177 0.60 -25.22 -19.00
CA ASP A 177 0.75 -26.46 -18.19
C ASP A 177 2.20 -26.98 -18.34
N THR A 178 3.15 -26.09 -18.64
CA THR A 178 4.55 -26.42 -18.90
C THR A 178 5.34 -26.34 -17.60
N LYS A 179 5.45 -27.50 -16.96
CA LYS A 179 6.18 -27.67 -15.70
C LYS A 179 7.60 -27.10 -15.75
N ARG A 180 7.96 -26.22 -14.80
CA ARG A 180 9.34 -25.77 -14.56
C ARG A 180 10.22 -26.88 -13.97
N ALA A 181 11.52 -26.63 -13.84
CA ALA A 181 12.51 -27.63 -13.42
C ALA A 181 12.12 -28.35 -12.12
N SER A 182 11.68 -27.58 -11.12
CA SER A 182 11.23 -28.09 -9.81
C SER A 182 9.76 -27.77 -9.51
N GLY A 183 9.02 -27.29 -10.50
CA GLY A 183 7.63 -26.85 -10.32
C GLY A 183 6.63 -28.00 -10.26
N ALA A 184 5.35 -27.67 -10.35
CA ALA A 184 4.26 -28.64 -10.28
C ALA A 184 3.03 -28.11 -11.02
N GLU A 185 2.50 -28.96 -11.90
CA GLU A 185 1.41 -28.62 -12.82
C GLU A 185 0.18 -29.51 -12.61
N SER A 186 -0.89 -29.28 -13.37
CA SER A 186 -2.12 -30.07 -13.34
C SER A 186 -1.91 -31.59 -13.32
N ALA A 187 -0.91 -32.10 -14.05
CA ALA A 187 -0.60 -33.54 -14.07
C ALA A 187 -0.09 -34.06 -12.71
N GLU A 188 0.72 -33.27 -12.01
CA GLU A 188 1.26 -33.60 -10.68
C GLU A 188 0.14 -33.58 -9.64
N TYR A 189 -0.67 -32.51 -9.61
CA TYR A 189 -1.80 -32.38 -8.68
C TYR A 189 -2.89 -33.43 -8.93
N GLY A 190 -3.11 -33.82 -10.19
CA GLY A 190 -4.06 -34.86 -10.58
C GLY A 190 -3.65 -36.28 -10.15
N SER A 191 -2.39 -36.49 -9.76
CA SER A 191 -1.88 -37.78 -9.28
C SER A 191 -2.02 -37.99 -7.76
N ARG A 192 -2.40 -36.94 -7.01
CA ARG A 192 -2.55 -36.97 -5.55
C ARG A 192 -3.77 -37.80 -5.14
N SER A 193 -3.79 -38.22 -3.86
CA SER A 193 -4.90 -39.00 -3.30
C SER A 193 -6.25 -38.28 -3.39
N ASN A 194 -6.23 -36.95 -3.26
CA ASN A 194 -7.35 -36.06 -3.54
C ASN A 194 -6.96 -35.20 -4.75
N PRO A 195 -7.35 -35.60 -5.97
CA PRO A 195 -6.87 -34.94 -7.19
C PRO A 195 -7.56 -33.60 -7.43
N TYR A 196 -6.79 -32.63 -7.91
CA TYR A 196 -7.25 -31.34 -8.39
C TYR A 196 -6.32 -30.84 -9.49
N LYS A 197 -6.64 -29.71 -10.11
CA LYS A 197 -5.81 -29.08 -11.15
C LYS A 197 -5.09 -27.86 -10.59
N ALA A 198 -3.97 -27.53 -11.22
CA ALA A 198 -3.37 -26.21 -11.05
C ALA A 198 -4.37 -25.14 -11.52
N LYS A 199 -4.25 -23.94 -10.95
CA LYS A 199 -5.23 -22.88 -11.21
C LYS A 199 -5.07 -22.27 -12.60
N ASN A 200 -3.82 -22.18 -13.03
CA ASN A 200 -3.35 -21.62 -14.30
C ASN A 200 -3.93 -20.22 -14.54
N GLY A 201 -3.85 -19.39 -13.50
CA GLY A 201 -4.43 -18.05 -13.50
C GLY A 201 -4.31 -17.34 -12.15
N PRO A 202 -4.83 -16.10 -12.08
CA PRO A 202 -4.63 -15.25 -10.91
C PRO A 202 -5.28 -15.84 -9.64
N LEU A 203 -4.60 -15.67 -8.52
CA LEU A 203 -5.09 -16.05 -7.19
C LEU A 203 -6.23 -15.12 -6.76
N ASN A 204 -7.28 -15.69 -6.17
CA ASN A 204 -8.42 -14.96 -5.58
C ASN A 204 -8.17 -14.71 -4.08
N SER A 205 -7.46 -15.60 -3.41
CA SER A 205 -7.05 -15.49 -2.02
C SER A 205 -5.62 -16.00 -1.86
N LEU A 206 -4.88 -15.41 -0.91
CA LEU A 206 -3.53 -15.88 -0.59
C LEU A 206 -3.54 -17.31 -0.04
N ASP A 207 -4.63 -17.74 0.60
CA ASP A 207 -4.76 -19.09 1.18
C ASP A 207 -4.75 -20.21 0.12
N GLU A 208 -5.00 -19.88 -1.15
CA GLU A 208 -4.88 -20.84 -2.24
C GLU A 208 -3.44 -21.37 -2.39
N LEU A 209 -2.44 -20.64 -1.88
CA LEU A 209 -1.06 -21.12 -1.81
C LEU A 209 -0.94 -22.42 -0.98
N LEU A 210 -1.85 -22.71 -0.05
CA LEU A 210 -1.85 -23.98 0.69
C LEU A 210 -2.16 -25.21 -0.19
N LEU A 211 -2.65 -25.00 -1.43
CA LEU A 211 -2.84 -26.06 -2.42
C LEU A 211 -1.59 -26.31 -3.26
N VAL A 212 -0.63 -25.38 -3.24
CA VAL A 212 0.61 -25.47 -4.01
C VAL A 212 1.57 -26.45 -3.33
N GLN A 213 2.34 -27.15 -4.14
CA GLN A 213 3.34 -28.10 -3.65
C GLN A 213 4.37 -27.44 -2.72
N GLY A 214 4.62 -28.07 -1.56
CA GLY A 214 5.67 -27.67 -0.63
C GLY A 214 5.27 -26.55 0.35
N ILE A 215 4.10 -25.92 0.18
CA ILE A 215 3.64 -24.85 1.07
C ILE A 215 2.93 -25.43 2.29
N THR A 216 3.29 -24.92 3.47
CA THR A 216 2.66 -25.28 4.75
C THR A 216 2.02 -24.05 5.42
N PRO A 217 1.07 -24.23 6.35
CA PRO A 217 0.53 -23.13 7.14
C PRO A 217 1.60 -22.35 7.90
N ASP A 218 2.64 -23.03 8.40
CA ASP A 218 3.73 -22.37 9.13
C ASP A 218 4.58 -21.47 8.21
N LEU A 219 4.84 -21.88 6.95
CA LEU A 219 5.52 -21.00 5.98
C LEU A 219 4.65 -19.79 5.57
N LEU A 220 3.34 -20.03 5.40
CA LEU A 220 2.43 -18.99 4.92
C LEU A 220 2.10 -17.95 6.01
N TYR A 221 1.85 -18.39 7.23
CA TYR A 221 1.38 -17.53 8.33
C TYR A 221 2.43 -17.27 9.41
N GLY A 222 3.51 -18.07 9.47
CA GLY A 222 4.55 -17.95 10.50
C GLY A 222 4.10 -18.47 11.86
N GLY A 223 4.92 -18.19 12.88
CA GLY A 223 4.67 -18.61 14.28
C GLY A 223 3.60 -17.80 15.02
N ASP A 224 3.15 -16.68 14.46
CA ASP A 224 2.08 -15.82 15.02
C ASP A 224 0.72 -16.25 14.44
N ARG A 225 0.13 -17.29 15.04
CA ARG A 225 -1.09 -17.93 14.52
C ARG A 225 -2.32 -17.05 14.72
N ASN A 226 -2.38 -16.33 15.83
CA ASN A 226 -3.44 -15.36 16.10
C ASN A 226 -3.18 -13.99 15.44
N ARG A 227 -2.05 -13.78 14.76
CA ARG A 227 -1.71 -12.57 14.01
C ARG A 227 -1.79 -11.29 14.84
N ASN A 228 -1.22 -11.31 16.04
CA ASN A 228 -1.21 -10.18 16.96
C ASN A 228 0.16 -9.52 17.16
N GLY A 229 1.18 -9.99 16.43
CA GLY A 229 2.54 -9.50 16.53
C GLY A 229 3.38 -10.19 17.61
N VAL A 230 2.83 -11.20 18.29
CA VAL A 230 3.52 -12.02 19.30
C VAL A 230 3.54 -13.46 18.80
N TYR A 231 4.71 -14.09 18.81
CA TYR A 231 4.84 -15.48 18.39
C TYR A 231 4.21 -16.43 19.43
N ASP A 232 3.36 -17.35 18.97
CA ASP A 232 2.61 -18.28 19.83
C ASP A 232 3.38 -19.59 20.09
N ASP A 233 4.41 -19.88 19.30
CA ASP A 233 5.20 -21.12 19.35
C ASP A 233 6.35 -21.08 20.38
N GLY A 234 6.61 -19.91 20.96
CA GLY A 234 7.69 -19.71 21.94
C GLY A 234 9.08 -19.76 21.34
N ASP A 235 9.19 -19.79 20.01
CA ASP A 235 10.46 -19.60 19.30
C ASP A 235 10.69 -18.10 19.10
N ASP A 236 11.92 -17.66 19.33
CA ASP A 236 12.35 -16.28 19.12
C ASP A 236 12.85 -16.09 17.68
N SER A 237 12.79 -17.14 16.85
CA SER A 237 12.96 -17.03 15.40
C SER A 237 11.92 -16.05 14.88
N GLN A 238 12.38 -14.86 14.48
CA GLN A 238 11.57 -13.78 13.89
C GLN A 238 11.09 -14.16 12.47
N ASP A 239 10.58 -15.38 12.32
CA ASP A 239 10.16 -15.96 11.06
C ASP A 239 8.73 -15.51 10.77
N GLY A 240 8.61 -14.29 10.26
CA GLY A 240 7.37 -13.79 9.69
C GLY A 240 6.89 -14.70 8.55
N GLY A 241 5.61 -15.04 8.55
CA GLY A 241 5.02 -15.82 7.46
C GLY A 241 4.97 -15.02 6.16
N TRP A 242 4.87 -15.72 5.02
CA TRP A 242 4.78 -15.07 3.72
C TRP A 242 3.59 -14.11 3.57
N ALA A 243 2.54 -14.22 4.39
CA ALA A 243 1.42 -13.28 4.41
C ALA A 243 1.81 -11.84 4.78
N ASP A 244 2.96 -11.62 5.42
CA ASP A 244 3.49 -10.28 5.72
C ASP A 244 4.16 -9.66 4.49
N TYR A 245 4.61 -10.47 3.53
CA TYR A 245 5.34 -10.03 2.33
C TYR A 245 4.55 -10.13 1.03
N LEU A 246 3.60 -11.07 0.93
CA LEU A 246 2.88 -11.40 -0.29
C LEU A 246 1.44 -10.90 -0.24
N THR A 247 0.92 -10.52 -1.40
CA THR A 247 -0.51 -10.26 -1.60
C THR A 247 -0.98 -10.76 -2.96
N VAL A 248 -2.29 -10.89 -3.08
CA VAL A 248 -3.01 -11.14 -4.34
C VAL A 248 -3.93 -9.97 -4.69
N TYR A 249 -4.06 -9.02 -3.77
CA TYR A 249 -4.94 -7.87 -3.86
C TYR A 249 -4.13 -6.64 -4.27
N GLY A 250 -4.62 -5.90 -5.25
CA GLY A 250 -3.95 -4.70 -5.71
C GLY A 250 -4.81 -3.97 -6.72
N ARG A 251 -4.72 -2.65 -6.69
CA ARG A 251 -5.39 -1.79 -7.66
C ARG A 251 -4.65 -0.48 -7.78
N GLU A 252 -4.51 0.00 -9.00
CA GLU A 252 -3.88 1.29 -9.25
C GLU A 252 -4.54 2.01 -10.42
N LEU A 253 -5.16 3.15 -10.13
CA LEU A 253 -5.72 4.03 -11.14
C LEU A 253 -4.69 5.06 -11.60
N ASN A 254 -4.74 5.42 -12.89
CA ASN A 254 -3.87 6.42 -13.50
C ASN A 254 -4.37 7.85 -13.20
N VAL A 255 -4.45 8.18 -11.91
CA VAL A 255 -4.91 9.46 -11.39
C VAL A 255 -3.84 10.10 -10.50
N ALA A 256 -3.87 11.42 -10.41
CA ALA A 256 -3.06 12.20 -9.50
C ALA A 256 -3.54 12.06 -8.06
N SER A 257 -2.77 12.60 -7.12
CA SER A 257 -3.08 12.56 -5.69
C SER A 257 -4.41 13.20 -5.32
N ASP A 258 -4.92 14.13 -6.13
CA ASP A 258 -6.23 14.78 -5.98
C ASP A 258 -7.39 14.04 -6.68
N GLY A 259 -7.11 12.93 -7.35
CA GLY A 259 -8.09 12.11 -8.06
C GLY A 259 -8.35 12.51 -9.51
N GLN A 260 -7.72 13.57 -10.01
CA GLN A 260 -7.80 13.93 -11.42
C GLN A 260 -7.01 12.94 -12.29
N VAL A 261 -7.49 12.65 -13.50
CA VAL A 261 -6.76 11.78 -14.45
C VAL A 261 -5.44 12.43 -14.82
N ARG A 262 -4.35 11.66 -14.76
CA ARG A 262 -3.01 12.16 -15.13
C ARG A 262 -2.96 12.57 -16.60
N THR A 263 -2.28 13.68 -16.89
CA THR A 263 -2.11 14.14 -18.26
C THR A 263 -1.13 13.25 -19.02
N TYR A 264 -1.60 12.68 -20.14
CA TYR A 264 -0.78 11.83 -21.01
C TYR A 264 0.17 12.67 -21.87
N LEU A 265 1.48 12.53 -21.63
CA LEU A 265 2.50 13.38 -22.27
C LEU A 265 2.68 13.10 -23.76
N ASN A 266 2.38 11.89 -24.22
CA ASN A 266 2.62 11.46 -25.61
C ASN A 266 1.40 11.65 -26.53
N GLY A 267 0.46 12.53 -26.16
CA GLY A 267 -0.67 12.89 -27.01
C GLY A 267 -0.27 13.68 -28.27
N ASP A 268 -1.14 13.64 -29.28
CA ASP A 268 -0.87 14.22 -30.61
C ASP A 268 -1.17 15.73 -30.69
N ASN A 269 -2.02 16.26 -29.80
CA ASN A 269 -2.37 17.69 -29.80
C ASN A 269 -1.56 18.46 -28.73
N LEU A 270 -0.50 19.15 -29.18
CA LEU A 270 0.36 19.95 -28.31
C LEU A 270 -0.34 21.19 -27.72
N THR A 271 -1.33 21.76 -28.40
CA THR A 271 -2.08 22.91 -27.88
C THR A 271 -2.94 22.51 -26.69
N THR A 272 -3.63 21.37 -26.79
CA THR A 272 -4.38 20.79 -25.66
C THR A 272 -3.43 20.41 -24.52
N LEU A 273 -2.28 19.80 -24.85
CA LEU A 273 -1.27 19.44 -23.84
C LEU A 273 -0.75 20.68 -23.10
N GLN A 274 -0.47 21.78 -23.80
CA GLN A 274 -0.05 23.04 -23.18
C GLN A 274 -1.11 23.59 -22.23
N GLN A 275 -2.39 23.58 -22.63
CA GLN A 275 -3.50 24.06 -21.80
C GLN A 275 -3.71 23.22 -20.53
N GLN A 276 -3.45 21.92 -20.61
CA GLN A 276 -3.56 21.00 -19.46
C GLN A 276 -2.36 21.10 -18.52
N LEU A 277 -1.14 21.17 -19.05
CA LEU A 277 0.08 21.17 -18.25
C LEU A 277 0.38 22.53 -17.61
N GLY A 278 0.07 23.64 -18.27
CA GLY A 278 0.40 25.00 -17.80
C GLY A 278 -0.03 25.27 -16.35
N PRO A 279 -1.33 25.08 -16.01
CA PRO A 279 -1.82 25.28 -14.64
C PRO A 279 -1.23 24.32 -13.60
N GLN A 280 -0.72 23.16 -14.02
CA GLN A 280 -0.30 22.08 -13.12
C GLN A 280 1.21 22.07 -12.85
N LEU A 281 2.02 22.32 -13.88
CA LEU A 281 3.49 22.23 -13.83
C LEU A 281 4.18 23.60 -13.77
N GLY A 282 3.44 24.68 -14.03
CA GLY A 282 4.00 26.01 -14.23
C GLY A 282 4.64 26.19 -15.62
N ASP A 283 4.91 27.45 -15.96
CA ASP A 283 5.32 27.85 -17.31
C ASP A 283 6.67 27.28 -17.73
N GLU A 284 7.64 27.24 -16.81
CA GLU A 284 9.02 26.80 -17.07
C GLU A 284 9.07 25.30 -17.46
N LEU A 285 8.48 24.44 -16.64
CA LEU A 285 8.47 23.00 -16.87
C LEU A 285 7.56 22.62 -18.05
N THR A 286 6.42 23.30 -18.21
CA THR A 286 5.52 23.09 -19.36
C THR A 286 6.21 23.42 -20.67
N ALA A 287 6.88 24.58 -20.76
CA ALA A 287 7.62 24.97 -21.95
C ALA A 287 8.73 23.95 -22.28
N TYR A 288 9.43 23.44 -21.26
CA TYR A 288 10.47 22.43 -21.44
C TYR A 288 9.92 21.09 -21.93
N VAL A 289 8.84 20.59 -21.34
CA VAL A 289 8.17 19.34 -21.76
C VAL A 289 7.73 19.45 -23.22
N LEU A 290 7.11 20.56 -23.63
CA LEU A 290 6.70 20.78 -25.02
C LEU A 290 7.91 20.86 -25.96
N ALA A 291 8.96 21.57 -25.55
CA ALA A 291 10.21 21.65 -26.32
C ALA A 291 10.86 20.26 -26.52
N SER A 292 10.81 19.40 -25.51
CA SER A 292 11.39 18.04 -25.58
C SER A 292 10.73 17.17 -26.66
N LYS A 293 9.46 17.44 -26.97
CA LYS A 293 8.73 16.77 -28.05
C LYS A 293 9.04 17.36 -29.42
N LEU A 294 9.31 18.66 -29.50
CA LEU A 294 9.50 19.40 -30.75
C LEU A 294 10.95 19.38 -31.26
N PHE A 295 11.91 19.28 -30.36
CA PHE A 295 13.33 19.43 -30.64
C PHE A 295 14.13 18.21 -30.18
N THR A 296 15.38 18.12 -30.64
CA THR A 296 16.27 17.03 -30.24
C THR A 296 16.75 17.25 -28.82
N VAL A 297 16.50 16.27 -27.96
CA VAL A 297 16.95 16.24 -26.56
C VAL A 297 18.32 15.58 -26.50
N THR A 298 19.28 16.21 -25.81
CA THR A 298 20.62 15.67 -25.57
C THR A 298 20.89 15.64 -24.06
N ALA A 299 21.61 14.63 -23.57
CA ALA A 299 22.06 14.61 -22.19
C ALA A 299 22.86 15.88 -21.87
N ALA A 300 22.49 16.58 -20.80
CA ALA A 300 23.22 17.76 -20.36
C ALA A 300 24.57 17.28 -19.81
N SER A 301 25.65 17.52 -20.54
CA SER A 301 26.99 17.35 -19.99
C SER A 301 27.16 18.39 -18.88
N THR A 302 27.33 17.95 -17.63
CA THR A 302 27.69 18.83 -16.52
C THR A 302 28.92 19.61 -16.95
N SER A 303 28.76 20.92 -17.05
CA SER A 303 29.82 21.84 -17.47
C SER A 303 31.07 21.57 -16.65
N THR A 304 32.07 20.90 -17.23
CA THR A 304 33.41 20.88 -16.65
C THR A 304 33.87 22.32 -16.66
N ARG A 305 33.99 22.93 -15.48
CA ARG A 305 34.54 24.28 -15.33
C ARG A 305 36.00 24.22 -15.77
N VAL A 306 36.27 24.53 -17.04
CA VAL A 306 37.63 24.73 -17.52
C VAL A 306 38.09 26.08 -16.98
N THR A 307 38.92 26.06 -15.94
CA THR A 307 39.62 27.25 -15.47
C THR A 307 40.67 27.63 -16.50
N LEU A 308 40.38 28.65 -17.30
CA LEU A 308 41.33 29.23 -18.24
C LEU A 308 42.30 30.13 -17.46
N SER A 309 43.54 29.69 -17.27
CA SER A 309 44.63 30.54 -16.83
C SER A 309 45.24 31.25 -18.03
N GLY A 310 44.88 32.52 -18.22
CA GLY A 310 45.56 33.45 -19.12
C GLY A 310 44.74 33.83 -20.35
N THR A 311 44.23 35.05 -20.35
CA THR A 311 44.45 36.16 -21.33
C THR A 311 43.28 37.14 -21.20
N ASN A 312 43.56 38.44 -21.14
CA ASN A 312 42.55 39.51 -21.07
C ASN A 312 41.59 39.43 -22.28
N ALA A 313 40.40 38.91 -22.07
CA ALA A 313 39.30 39.02 -23.02
C ALA A 313 38.41 40.20 -22.61
N THR A 314 38.32 41.20 -23.48
CA THR A 314 37.34 42.28 -23.40
C THR A 314 35.93 41.71 -23.58
N SER A 315 34.98 42.22 -22.79
CA SER A 315 33.57 41.82 -22.83
C SER A 315 33.00 41.97 -24.26
N GLY A 316 32.64 40.85 -24.89
CA GLY A 316 32.03 40.81 -26.23
C GLY A 316 32.81 40.06 -27.31
N ALA A 317 33.99 39.50 -27.01
CA ALA A 317 34.75 38.71 -27.99
C ALA A 317 34.32 37.23 -28.02
N THR A 318 34.00 36.71 -29.21
CA THR A 318 33.74 35.30 -29.47
C THR A 318 35.04 34.49 -29.36
N VAL A 319 35.20 33.70 -28.29
CA VAL A 319 36.38 32.83 -28.11
C VAL A 319 36.11 31.46 -28.76
N ARG A 320 36.90 31.08 -29.76
CA ARG A 320 36.89 29.72 -30.30
C ARG A 320 37.68 28.80 -29.37
N LEU A 321 37.04 27.77 -28.83
CA LEU A 321 37.69 26.71 -28.05
C LEU A 321 38.23 25.66 -29.03
N ASN A 322 39.54 25.65 -29.26
CA ASN A 322 40.19 24.54 -29.95
C ASN A 322 40.58 23.48 -28.90
N ALA A 323 39.69 22.53 -28.63
CA ALA A 323 40.02 21.35 -27.84
C ALA A 323 40.71 20.32 -28.75
N THR A 324 41.99 20.04 -28.52
CA THR A 324 42.69 18.95 -29.22
C THR A 324 42.53 17.67 -28.38
N VAL A 325 41.69 16.73 -28.84
CA VAL A 325 41.58 15.41 -28.21
C VAL A 325 42.54 14.46 -28.92
N GLN A 326 43.65 14.11 -28.28
CA GLN A 326 44.52 13.02 -28.75
C GLN A 326 43.90 11.68 -28.34
N THR A 327 43.23 11.03 -29.28
CA THR A 327 43.07 9.58 -29.30
C THR A 327 43.77 9.06 -30.54
N GLY A 328 44.46 7.92 -30.41
CA GLY A 328 45.51 7.45 -31.32
C GLY A 328 45.25 7.70 -32.81
N GLY A 329 46.18 8.41 -33.45
CA GLY A 329 46.43 8.34 -34.89
C GLY A 329 45.68 9.31 -35.81
N ASN A 330 44.69 10.08 -35.36
CA ASN A 330 43.99 11.01 -36.26
C ASN A 330 43.66 12.36 -35.59
N THR A 331 44.33 13.43 -36.05
CA THR A 331 44.13 14.81 -35.58
C THR A 331 42.92 15.43 -36.30
N GLY A 332 41.72 15.25 -35.74
CA GLY A 332 40.52 16.00 -36.13
C GLY A 332 40.30 17.23 -35.25
N SER A 333 40.28 18.42 -35.85
CA SER A 333 39.85 19.64 -35.16
C SER A 333 38.33 19.76 -35.22
N THR A 334 37.62 19.43 -34.13
CA THR A 334 36.20 19.77 -33.98
C THR A 334 36.07 21.14 -33.34
N SER A 335 35.75 22.16 -34.13
CA SER A 335 35.36 23.48 -33.60
C SER A 335 33.95 23.39 -33.03
N GLN A 336 33.81 23.39 -31.69
CA GLN A 336 32.51 23.52 -31.03
C GLN A 336 32.17 25.00 -30.83
N ARG A 337 30.95 25.39 -31.23
CA ARG A 337 30.43 26.75 -31.03
C ARG A 337 30.17 26.99 -29.55
N ALA A 338 30.34 28.24 -29.11
CA ALA A 338 30.00 28.62 -27.74
C ALA A 338 28.51 28.37 -27.48
N LYS A 339 28.14 27.98 -26.25
CA LYS A 339 26.75 27.71 -25.86
C LYS A 339 26.28 28.75 -24.86
N ARG A 340 25.06 29.27 -25.02
CA ARG A 340 24.40 30.20 -24.08
C ARG A 340 23.11 29.55 -23.56
N ALA A 341 22.79 29.76 -22.28
CA ALA A 341 21.51 29.33 -21.72
C ALA A 341 20.35 30.17 -22.31
N ALA A 342 19.26 29.49 -22.71
CA ALA A 342 18.02 30.12 -23.17
C ALA A 342 17.27 30.78 -22.01
N THR A 343 16.61 31.92 -22.24
CA THR A 343 15.60 32.46 -21.31
C THR A 343 14.25 31.73 -21.49
N LEU A 344 13.35 31.87 -20.52
CA LEU A 344 11.99 31.30 -20.61
C LEU A 344 11.24 31.83 -21.84
N ASP A 345 11.33 33.13 -22.10
CA ASP A 345 10.66 33.77 -23.24
C ASP A 345 11.20 33.24 -24.57
N GLU A 346 12.52 33.04 -24.69
CA GLU A 346 13.16 32.45 -25.87
C GLU A 346 12.69 31.01 -26.12
N LEU A 347 12.56 30.21 -25.05
CA LEU A 347 12.04 28.84 -25.12
C LEU A 347 10.57 28.82 -25.56
N GLN A 348 9.72 29.64 -24.94
CA GLN A 348 8.30 29.73 -25.27
C GLN A 348 8.07 30.23 -26.71
N ALA A 349 8.86 31.20 -27.17
CA ALA A 349 8.81 31.68 -28.55
C ALA A 349 9.23 30.61 -29.57
N ALA A 350 10.27 29.82 -29.26
CA ALA A 350 10.70 28.73 -30.11
C ALA A 350 9.66 27.61 -30.21
N VAL A 351 9.04 27.26 -29.08
CA VAL A 351 7.96 26.27 -29.00
C VAL A 351 6.74 26.73 -29.80
N SER A 352 6.25 27.95 -29.58
CA SER A 352 5.08 28.48 -30.30
C SER A 352 5.29 28.57 -31.81
N THR A 353 6.47 29.00 -32.25
CA THR A 353 6.84 29.09 -33.68
C THR A 353 6.84 27.71 -34.35
N LYS A 354 7.34 26.67 -33.68
CA LYS A 354 7.34 25.30 -34.22
C LYS A 354 5.97 24.66 -34.20
N MET A 355 5.16 24.89 -33.16
CA MET A 355 3.79 24.38 -33.10
C MET A 355 2.92 24.93 -34.22
N ALA A 356 3.11 26.20 -34.62
CA ALA A 356 2.36 26.82 -35.72
C ALA A 356 2.66 26.23 -37.12
N ASN A 357 3.83 25.61 -37.31
CA ASN A 357 4.34 25.20 -38.62
C ASN A 357 4.18 23.71 -38.96
N THR A 358 3.18 23.02 -38.37
CA THR A 358 2.84 21.59 -38.55
C THR A 358 3.62 20.65 -37.64
N PHE A 359 2.91 20.04 -36.67
CA PHE A 359 3.41 18.97 -35.81
C PHE A 359 3.20 17.61 -36.48
N THR A 360 4.27 16.97 -36.93
CA THR A 360 4.25 15.56 -37.34
C THR A 360 4.93 14.73 -36.25
N GLY A 361 4.16 14.20 -35.31
CA GLY A 361 4.57 13.17 -34.35
C GLY A 361 5.98 13.35 -33.77
N GLY A 362 6.13 14.35 -32.89
CA GLY A 362 7.40 14.65 -32.23
C GLY A 362 7.95 13.53 -31.34
N ASN A 363 9.16 13.75 -30.81
CA ASN A 363 9.87 12.81 -29.93
C ASN A 363 8.96 12.31 -28.80
N ARG A 364 8.94 10.99 -28.60
CA ARG A 364 8.14 10.34 -27.54
C ARG A 364 8.94 10.27 -26.25
N VAL A 365 8.32 10.68 -25.14
CA VAL A 365 8.87 10.54 -23.79
C VAL A 365 8.58 9.12 -23.32
N LYS A 366 9.61 8.28 -23.16
CA LYS A 366 9.43 6.88 -22.72
C LYS A 366 9.27 6.81 -21.21
N SER A 367 10.13 7.52 -20.50
CA SER A 367 10.10 7.70 -19.05
C SER A 367 10.05 9.18 -18.71
N LEU A 368 9.40 9.53 -17.60
CA LEU A 368 9.43 10.90 -17.08
C LEU A 368 10.86 11.34 -16.73
N LEU A 369 11.73 10.39 -16.40
CA LEU A 369 13.12 10.63 -16.06
C LEU A 369 14.00 10.93 -17.27
N ASP A 370 13.51 10.71 -18.50
CA ASP A 370 14.20 11.14 -19.74
C ASP A 370 14.27 12.67 -19.85
N LEU A 371 13.55 13.41 -19.01
CA LEU A 371 13.60 14.86 -18.93
C LEU A 371 14.61 15.37 -17.89
N VAL A 372 15.15 14.51 -17.03
CA VAL A 372 16.11 14.88 -15.98
C VAL A 372 17.52 14.95 -16.58
N ASP A 373 18.30 15.96 -16.19
CA ASP A 373 19.67 16.17 -16.66
C ASP A 373 19.80 16.21 -18.20
N THR A 374 18.83 16.84 -18.86
CA THR A 374 18.79 17.00 -20.32
C THR A 374 18.84 18.46 -20.76
N SER A 375 19.21 18.66 -22.02
CA SER A 375 19.30 19.97 -22.66
C SER A 375 18.80 19.91 -24.10
N ILE A 376 18.24 21.02 -24.57
CA ILE A 376 17.64 21.17 -25.90
C ILE A 376 18.32 22.34 -26.59
N THR A 377 18.92 22.10 -27.75
CA THR A 377 19.44 23.18 -28.59
C THR A 377 18.31 23.75 -29.43
N LEU A 378 18.01 25.04 -29.22
CA LEU A 378 16.96 25.75 -29.94
C LEU A 378 17.39 26.06 -31.39
N PRO A 379 16.45 26.12 -32.34
CA PRO A 379 16.75 26.50 -33.71
C PRO A 379 17.34 27.91 -33.75
N ARG A 380 18.40 28.11 -34.54
CA ARG A 380 19.01 29.42 -34.71
C ARG A 380 18.06 30.37 -35.42
N ALA A 381 18.11 31.64 -35.05
CA ALA A 381 17.46 32.70 -35.81
C ALA A 381 18.00 32.72 -37.25
N ALA A 382 17.16 33.07 -38.21
CA ALA A 382 17.53 33.03 -39.63
C ALA A 382 18.69 33.99 -39.99
N ASP A 383 18.92 35.01 -39.16
CA ASP A 383 19.96 36.03 -39.27
C ASP A 383 21.19 35.77 -38.39
N ALA A 384 21.24 34.63 -37.68
CA ALA A 384 22.34 34.30 -36.78
C ALA A 384 23.65 34.02 -37.55
N LYS A 385 24.70 34.79 -37.24
CA LYS A 385 26.05 34.66 -37.83
C LYS A 385 26.72 33.39 -37.30
N ASP A 386 27.64 32.78 -38.03
CA ASP A 386 28.33 31.54 -37.59
C ASP A 386 29.08 31.64 -36.25
N GLU A 387 29.42 32.86 -35.84
CA GLU A 387 30.08 33.15 -34.56
C GLU A 387 29.11 33.22 -33.38
N ASP A 388 27.81 33.40 -33.63
CA ASP A 388 26.82 33.54 -32.57
C ASP A 388 26.66 32.21 -31.80
N PRO A 389 26.60 32.24 -30.46
CA PRO A 389 26.52 31.05 -29.65
C PRO A 389 25.21 30.29 -29.90
N ASP A 390 25.26 28.96 -29.79
CA ASP A 390 24.05 28.14 -29.81
C ASP A 390 23.26 28.35 -28.53
N VAL A 391 21.95 28.58 -28.66
CA VAL A 391 21.05 28.79 -27.53
C VAL A 391 20.54 27.43 -27.05
N VAL A 392 20.79 27.11 -25.78
CA VAL A 392 20.50 25.80 -25.18
C VAL A 392 19.58 26.01 -23.98
N ALA A 393 18.41 25.37 -24.01
CA ALA A 393 17.51 25.28 -22.88
C ALA A 393 17.88 24.07 -22.02
N TYR A 394 18.20 24.29 -20.75
CA TYR A 394 18.48 23.23 -19.78
C TYR A 394 17.19 22.81 -19.08
N SER A 395 17.07 21.52 -18.74
CA SER A 395 15.92 21.03 -17.99
C SER A 395 15.85 21.69 -16.61
N PRO A 396 14.70 22.25 -16.20
CA PRO A 396 14.50 22.78 -14.85
C PRO A 396 14.73 21.73 -13.76
N LEU A 397 14.61 20.44 -14.12
CA LEU A 397 14.85 19.30 -13.22
C LEU A 397 16.34 19.03 -12.96
N SER A 398 17.25 19.69 -13.69
CA SER A 398 18.69 19.58 -13.46
C SER A 398 19.15 20.43 -12.26
N ASP A 399 18.35 21.42 -11.84
CA ASP A 399 18.64 22.21 -10.64
C ASP A 399 18.25 21.41 -9.39
N ALA A 400 19.26 21.04 -8.59
CA ALA A 400 19.08 20.26 -7.38
C ALA A 400 18.12 20.91 -6.35
N THR A 401 18.04 22.24 -6.34
CA THR A 401 17.19 23.00 -5.39
C THR A 401 15.71 22.89 -5.74
N LYS A 402 15.39 22.89 -7.04
CA LYS A 402 14.00 22.82 -7.55
C LYS A 402 13.55 21.39 -7.84
N ARG A 403 14.50 20.46 -8.04
CA ARG A 403 14.24 19.09 -8.50
C ARG A 403 13.23 18.36 -7.63
N ALA A 404 13.32 18.44 -6.31
CA ALA A 404 12.41 17.70 -5.41
C ALA A 404 10.94 18.07 -5.66
N THR A 405 10.61 19.36 -5.64
CA THR A 405 9.25 19.85 -5.83
C THR A 405 8.76 19.64 -7.26
N LEU A 406 9.58 19.99 -8.26
CA LEU A 406 9.17 19.88 -9.67
C LEU A 406 9.00 18.42 -10.11
N LEU A 407 9.88 17.53 -9.65
CA LEU A 407 9.78 16.11 -9.97
C LEU A 407 8.56 15.47 -9.30
N ALA A 408 8.29 15.82 -8.04
CA ALA A 408 7.10 15.36 -7.33
C ALA A 408 5.82 15.76 -8.08
N THR A 409 5.69 17.03 -8.47
CA THR A 409 4.55 17.50 -9.25
C THR A 409 4.48 16.85 -10.63
N LEU A 410 5.60 16.69 -11.33
CA LEU A 410 5.63 16.04 -12.64
C LEU A 410 5.15 14.59 -12.56
N MET A 411 5.66 13.82 -11.60
CA MET A 411 5.30 12.42 -11.40
C MET A 411 3.87 12.22 -10.90
N ASP A 412 3.36 13.16 -10.12
CA ASP A 412 1.98 13.13 -9.65
C ASP A 412 0.98 13.44 -10.77
N ARG A 413 1.27 14.48 -11.57
CA ARG A 413 0.32 15.07 -12.53
C ARG A 413 0.35 14.46 -13.92
N THR A 414 1.45 13.80 -14.29
CA THR A 414 1.66 13.35 -15.68
C THR A 414 1.91 11.86 -15.80
N THR A 415 1.69 11.31 -16.99
CA THR A 415 1.87 9.88 -17.26
C THR A 415 2.33 9.64 -18.70
N THR A 416 3.11 8.57 -18.91
CA THR A 416 3.49 8.07 -20.23
C THR A 416 2.59 6.94 -20.72
N LYS A 417 1.61 6.51 -19.90
CA LYS A 417 0.66 5.44 -20.21
C LYS A 417 -0.75 6.01 -20.36
N GLN A 418 -1.49 5.54 -21.37
CA GLN A 418 -2.86 5.98 -21.64
C GLN A 418 -3.92 5.11 -20.93
N ALA A 419 -3.54 3.96 -20.38
CA ALA A 419 -4.45 3.07 -19.66
C ALA A 419 -5.05 3.79 -18.43
N VAL A 420 -6.35 3.59 -18.20
CA VAL A 420 -7.06 4.14 -17.05
C VAL A 420 -6.63 3.44 -15.75
N GLU A 421 -6.40 2.14 -15.84
CA GLU A 421 -5.91 1.30 -14.76
C GLU A 421 -4.52 0.78 -15.12
N LEU A 422 -3.62 0.84 -14.15
CA LEU A 422 -2.25 0.36 -14.26
C LEU A 422 -2.14 -0.98 -13.55
N VAL A 423 -1.15 -1.78 -13.95
CA VAL A 423 -0.79 -2.95 -13.15
C VAL A 423 -0.32 -2.46 -11.78
N PRO A 424 -0.90 -2.96 -10.66
CA PRO A 424 -0.59 -2.45 -9.33
C PRO A 424 0.90 -2.56 -9.00
N ARG A 425 1.50 -1.44 -8.63
CA ARG A 425 2.92 -1.33 -8.24
C ARG A 425 3.11 -1.37 -6.73
N ILE A 426 4.34 -1.62 -6.32
CA ILE A 426 4.77 -1.70 -4.92
C ILE A 426 4.88 -0.28 -4.34
N ASN A 427 4.19 -0.03 -3.23
CA ASN A 427 4.27 1.21 -2.49
C ASN A 427 5.58 1.27 -1.67
N VAL A 428 6.51 2.12 -2.10
CA VAL A 428 7.83 2.27 -1.45
C VAL A 428 7.76 2.90 -0.08
N ASN A 429 6.61 3.47 0.30
CA ASN A 429 6.43 4.11 1.59
C ASN A 429 6.16 3.12 2.72
N THR A 430 5.71 1.91 2.40
CA THR A 430 5.29 0.88 3.36
C THR A 430 5.98 -0.46 3.13
N ALA A 431 6.56 -0.68 1.94
CA ALA A 431 7.18 -1.96 1.60
C ALA A 431 8.31 -2.37 2.57
N PRO A 432 8.34 -3.62 3.05
CA PRO A 432 9.46 -4.12 3.84
C PRO A 432 10.71 -4.29 2.97
N ARG A 433 11.86 -4.44 3.62
CA ARG A 433 13.17 -4.53 2.94
C ARG A 433 13.20 -5.66 1.92
N GLU A 434 12.66 -6.82 2.27
CA GLU A 434 12.61 -8.04 1.47
C GLU A 434 11.82 -7.82 0.17
N VAL A 435 10.70 -7.09 0.26
CA VAL A 435 9.86 -6.75 -0.90
C VAL A 435 10.55 -5.72 -1.80
N LEU A 436 11.32 -4.78 -1.23
CA LEU A 436 12.15 -3.88 -2.04
C LEU A 436 13.27 -4.64 -2.77
N MET A 437 13.92 -5.59 -2.09
CA MET A 437 14.95 -6.45 -2.68
C MET A 437 14.41 -7.36 -3.78
N ALA A 438 13.12 -7.66 -3.76
CA ALA A 438 12.42 -8.42 -4.80
C ALA A 438 12.28 -7.65 -6.13
N ILE A 439 12.52 -6.33 -6.14
CA ILE A 439 12.45 -5.51 -7.35
C ILE A 439 13.66 -5.83 -8.25
N PRO A 440 13.45 -6.17 -9.54
CA PRO A 440 14.54 -6.47 -10.46
C PRO A 440 15.55 -5.33 -10.58
N GLY A 441 16.81 -5.64 -10.31
CA GLY A 441 17.93 -4.70 -10.36
C GLY A 441 18.22 -3.95 -9.06
N MET A 442 17.36 -4.07 -8.04
CA MET A 442 17.58 -3.45 -6.73
C MET A 442 18.76 -4.09 -6.00
N THR A 443 19.68 -3.27 -5.49
CA THR A 443 20.80 -3.74 -4.66
C THR A 443 20.48 -3.61 -3.17
N ASP A 444 21.20 -4.34 -2.31
CA ASP A 444 21.10 -4.20 -0.86
C ASP A 444 21.31 -2.76 -0.39
N ALA A 445 22.30 -2.09 -0.97
CA ALA A 445 22.61 -0.69 -0.65
C ALA A 445 21.44 0.25 -1.02
N ASP A 446 20.77 0.01 -2.15
CA ASP A 446 19.63 0.82 -2.57
C ASP A 446 18.42 0.60 -1.66
N ALA A 447 18.12 -0.66 -1.31
CA ALA A 447 17.03 -0.99 -0.40
C ALA A 447 17.26 -0.38 0.99
N ASP A 448 18.47 -0.49 1.53
CA ASP A 448 18.84 0.09 2.83
C ASP A 448 18.77 1.63 2.80
N ALA A 449 19.19 2.25 1.69
CA ALA A 449 19.07 3.69 1.50
C ALA A 449 17.60 4.15 1.48
N ILE A 450 16.71 3.41 0.81
CA ILE A 450 15.27 3.68 0.77
C ILE A 450 14.67 3.56 2.18
N ILE A 451 14.94 2.46 2.89
CA ILE A 451 14.43 2.24 4.26
C ILE A 451 14.92 3.34 5.22
N THR A 452 16.20 3.70 5.14
CA THR A 452 16.79 4.74 5.99
C THR A 452 16.19 6.11 5.70
N ALA A 453 16.06 6.49 4.44
CA ALA A 453 15.52 7.79 4.05
C ALA A 453 14.02 7.91 4.33
N ARG A 454 13.26 6.80 4.29
CA ARG A 454 11.80 6.77 4.54
C ARG A 454 11.41 7.46 5.85
N ALA A 455 12.19 7.29 6.91
CA ALA A 455 11.92 7.87 8.24
C ALA A 455 11.89 9.42 8.24
N SER A 456 12.49 10.05 7.23
CA SER A 456 12.55 11.51 7.07
C SER A 456 11.45 12.07 6.16
N VAL A 457 10.62 11.22 5.55
CA VAL A 457 9.59 11.64 4.58
C VAL A 457 8.23 11.67 5.25
N LEU A 458 7.53 12.80 5.14
CA LEU A 458 6.23 12.99 5.76
C LEU A 458 5.09 12.53 4.82
N PRO A 459 4.09 11.76 5.28
CA PRO A 459 3.00 11.24 4.45
C PRO A 459 2.17 12.28 3.67
N GLY A 460 2.16 13.55 4.11
CA GLY A 460 1.50 14.66 3.43
C GLY A 460 2.33 15.40 2.37
N ASP A 461 3.61 15.06 2.20
CA ASP A 461 4.48 15.71 1.21
C ASP A 461 4.15 15.22 -0.21
N PRO A 462 4.01 16.10 -1.23
CA PRO A 462 3.91 15.69 -2.62
C PRO A 462 5.00 14.69 -3.07
N ALA A 463 6.21 14.79 -2.50
CA ALA A 463 7.29 13.85 -2.78
C ALA A 463 6.98 12.43 -2.27
N TYR A 464 6.29 12.30 -1.13
CA TYR A 464 5.82 11.02 -0.57
C TYR A 464 4.81 10.34 -1.49
N GLN A 465 3.80 11.09 -1.92
CA GLN A 465 2.69 10.59 -2.74
C GLN A 465 3.13 10.15 -4.15
N SER A 466 4.13 10.85 -4.70
CA SER A 466 4.67 10.59 -6.04
C SER A 466 5.85 9.60 -6.06
N ALA A 467 6.37 9.19 -4.89
CA ALA A 467 7.64 8.47 -4.73
C ALA A 467 8.89 9.22 -5.26
N ALA A 468 8.79 10.53 -5.54
CA ALA A 468 9.93 11.33 -5.99
C ALA A 468 11.05 11.42 -4.93
N TRP A 469 10.71 11.24 -3.65
CA TRP A 469 11.68 11.23 -2.55
C TRP A 469 12.75 10.14 -2.67
N VAL A 470 12.47 9.06 -3.41
CA VAL A 470 13.45 7.99 -3.66
C VAL A 470 14.67 8.54 -4.44
N ILE A 471 14.45 9.49 -5.34
CA ILE A 471 15.55 10.14 -6.07
C ILE A 471 16.19 11.25 -5.23
N THR A 472 15.39 12.04 -4.52
CA THR A 472 15.89 13.27 -3.88
C THR A 472 16.48 13.04 -2.50
N SER A 473 15.93 12.10 -1.74
CA SER A 473 16.29 11.85 -0.34
C SER A 473 17.03 10.52 -0.16
N ALA A 474 16.61 9.44 -0.84
CA ALA A 474 17.31 8.15 -0.77
C ALA A 474 18.57 8.09 -1.65
N GLY A 475 18.79 9.08 -2.53
CA GLY A 475 20.00 9.17 -3.36
C GLY A 475 20.03 8.19 -4.54
N ILE A 476 18.90 7.58 -4.89
CA ILE A 476 18.80 6.73 -6.07
C ILE A 476 18.92 7.59 -7.33
N THR A 477 19.86 7.25 -8.21
CA THR A 477 20.07 8.03 -9.45
C THR A 477 18.85 7.94 -10.38
N PRO A 478 18.58 8.96 -11.21
CA PRO A 478 17.48 8.92 -12.18
C PRO A 478 17.54 7.71 -13.13
N ALA A 479 18.75 7.25 -13.47
CA ALA A 479 18.97 6.08 -14.31
C ALA A 479 18.53 4.78 -13.62
N MET A 480 18.84 4.61 -12.32
CA MET A 480 18.39 3.47 -11.53
C MET A 480 16.88 3.52 -11.31
N PHE A 481 16.35 4.68 -10.95
CA PHE A 481 14.90 4.84 -10.74
C PHE A 481 14.10 4.51 -12.00
N LYS A 482 14.61 4.85 -13.20
CA LYS A 482 14.00 4.47 -14.47
C LYS A 482 13.86 2.95 -14.65
N ALA A 483 14.78 2.15 -14.11
CA ALA A 483 14.63 0.68 -14.12
C ALA A 483 13.51 0.20 -13.19
N TYR A 484 13.30 0.93 -12.08
CA TYR A 484 12.32 0.59 -11.04
C TYR A 484 10.92 1.16 -11.30
N GLU A 485 10.76 2.18 -12.16
CA GLU A 485 9.52 2.94 -12.35
C GLU A 485 8.29 2.09 -12.71
N LYS A 486 8.51 0.92 -13.34
CA LYS A 486 7.46 -0.05 -13.68
C LYS A 486 6.95 -0.86 -12.48
N TYR A 487 7.71 -0.91 -11.39
CA TYR A 487 7.43 -1.72 -10.21
C TYR A 487 7.06 -0.89 -8.98
N ILE A 488 7.41 0.39 -8.92
CA ILE A 488 7.23 1.21 -7.71
C ILE A 488 6.21 2.35 -7.88
N THR A 489 5.56 2.68 -6.77
CA THR A 489 4.64 3.81 -6.61
C THR A 489 4.75 4.40 -5.20
N GLY A 490 4.20 5.59 -4.97
CA GLY A 490 4.14 6.26 -3.67
C GLY A 490 2.72 6.28 -3.06
N SER A 491 1.76 5.63 -3.70
CA SER A 491 0.37 5.62 -3.27
C SER A 491 -0.22 4.22 -3.33
N THR A 492 -1.28 4.01 -2.57
CA THR A 492 -2.01 2.75 -2.51
C THR A 492 -3.51 3.02 -2.53
N MET A 493 -4.28 2.04 -3.01
CA MET A 493 -5.74 2.08 -3.04
C MET A 493 -6.37 0.90 -2.32
N VAL A 494 -5.57 -0.09 -1.91
CA VAL A 494 -6.04 -1.34 -1.34
C VAL A 494 -5.43 -1.52 0.04
N TYR A 495 -6.29 -1.62 1.05
CA TYR A 495 -5.91 -1.73 2.44
C TYR A 495 -6.50 -3.00 3.06
N ARG A 496 -5.76 -3.63 3.97
CA ARG A 496 -6.29 -4.66 4.85
C ARG A 496 -6.59 -4.06 6.21
N VAL A 497 -7.82 -4.26 6.65
CA VAL A 497 -8.39 -3.72 7.89
C VAL A 497 -8.73 -4.88 8.80
N GLN A 498 -8.32 -4.79 10.06
CA GLN A 498 -8.84 -5.65 11.11
C GLN A 498 -9.56 -4.80 12.14
N SER A 499 -10.83 -5.13 12.39
CA SER A 499 -11.65 -4.47 13.39
C SER A 499 -12.00 -5.43 14.52
N ILE A 500 -11.89 -4.92 15.74
CA ILE A 500 -12.13 -5.67 16.98
C ILE A 500 -13.32 -5.02 17.68
N GLY A 501 -14.44 -5.73 17.79
CA GLY A 501 -15.65 -5.29 18.49
C GLY A 501 -15.72 -5.87 19.90
N TYR A 502 -15.98 -5.03 20.90
CA TYR A 502 -15.92 -5.44 22.31
C TYR A 502 -16.76 -4.54 23.24
N PHE A 503 -16.77 -4.87 24.54
CA PHE A 503 -17.39 -4.10 25.62
C PHE A 503 -16.36 -3.78 26.71
N LEU A 504 -16.38 -2.55 27.25
CA LEU A 504 -15.46 -2.14 28.33
C LEU A 504 -15.70 -2.89 29.65
N GLU A 505 -16.96 -3.26 29.91
CA GLU A 505 -17.39 -3.96 31.13
C GLU A 505 -17.08 -5.46 31.11
N GLY A 506 -16.41 -5.94 30.05
CA GLY A 506 -16.13 -7.35 29.80
C GLY A 506 -17.30 -8.08 29.13
N GLY A 507 -16.95 -9.07 28.31
CA GLY A 507 -17.89 -9.79 27.47
C GLY A 507 -17.21 -10.54 26.33
N PRO A 508 -17.99 -10.98 25.33
CA PRO A 508 -17.44 -11.50 24.09
C PRO A 508 -16.68 -10.39 23.34
N VAL A 509 -15.68 -10.82 22.58
CA VAL A 509 -14.89 -10.01 21.66
C VAL A 509 -15.03 -10.65 20.29
N ALA A 510 -15.23 -9.85 19.26
CA ALA A 510 -15.29 -10.32 17.89
C ALA A 510 -14.21 -9.64 17.07
N ARG A 511 -13.62 -10.37 16.13
CA ARG A 511 -12.58 -9.83 15.25
C ARG A 511 -12.93 -10.13 13.80
N MET A 512 -13.00 -9.09 13.00
CA MET A 512 -13.29 -9.19 11.57
C MET A 512 -12.12 -8.61 10.78
N GLU A 513 -11.75 -9.28 9.69
CA GLU A 513 -10.78 -8.79 8.72
C GLU A 513 -11.46 -8.51 7.38
N ALA A 514 -11.06 -7.45 6.71
CA ALA A 514 -11.42 -7.22 5.33
C ALA A 514 -10.29 -6.61 4.50
N VAL A 515 -10.34 -6.85 3.20
CA VAL A 515 -9.54 -6.12 2.21
C VAL A 515 -10.46 -5.14 1.49
N VAL A 516 -10.09 -3.86 1.53
CA VAL A 516 -10.90 -2.75 1.03
C VAL A 516 -10.16 -2.07 -0.13
N ASP A 517 -10.81 -1.99 -1.29
CA ASP A 517 -10.44 -1.07 -2.37
C ASP A 517 -11.19 0.25 -2.17
N THR A 518 -10.48 1.36 -2.07
CA THR A 518 -11.06 2.69 -1.86
C THR A 518 -11.87 3.21 -3.05
N ASN A 519 -11.53 2.76 -4.27
CA ASN A 519 -12.24 3.04 -5.51
C ASN A 519 -12.77 4.49 -5.65
N GLN A 520 -11.90 5.48 -5.38
CA GLN A 520 -12.19 6.92 -5.52
C GLN A 520 -13.45 7.39 -4.76
N GLY A 521 -13.60 6.98 -3.49
CA GLY A 521 -14.73 7.40 -2.64
C GLY A 521 -15.95 6.48 -2.71
N ALA A 522 -15.89 5.39 -3.49
CA ALA A 522 -16.93 4.38 -3.55
C ALA A 522 -16.35 3.00 -3.16
N PRO A 523 -16.03 2.79 -1.87
CA PRO A 523 -15.23 1.66 -1.42
C PRO A 523 -15.90 0.31 -1.70
N ARG A 524 -15.07 -0.71 -1.93
CA ARG A 524 -15.49 -2.09 -2.19
C ARG A 524 -14.73 -3.05 -1.29
N PHE A 525 -15.46 -3.95 -0.65
CA PHE A 525 -14.87 -5.08 0.05
C PHE A 525 -14.52 -6.17 -0.96
N LEU A 526 -13.22 -6.44 -1.12
CA LEU A 526 -12.71 -7.51 -1.98
C LEU A 526 -12.76 -8.87 -1.26
N PHE A 527 -12.59 -8.83 0.06
CA PHE A 527 -12.50 -10.01 0.91
C PHE A 527 -12.97 -9.64 2.32
N VAL A 528 -13.70 -10.55 2.98
CA VAL A 528 -14.11 -10.41 4.39
C VAL A 528 -14.00 -11.77 5.06
N ARG A 529 -13.46 -11.80 6.29
CA ARG A 529 -13.31 -13.02 7.10
C ARG A 529 -13.58 -12.72 8.57
N ASP A 530 -14.30 -13.63 9.22
CA ASP A 530 -14.39 -13.68 10.68
C ASP A 530 -13.15 -14.38 11.25
N LEU A 531 -12.42 -13.69 12.14
CA LEU A 531 -11.23 -14.18 12.84
C LEU A 531 -11.52 -14.42 14.33
N THR A 532 -12.78 -14.35 14.77
CA THR A 532 -13.16 -14.48 16.19
C THR A 532 -12.68 -15.81 16.79
N ASP A 533 -12.66 -16.90 16.01
CA ASP A 533 -12.22 -18.21 16.49
C ASP A 533 -10.69 -18.37 16.57
N LEU A 534 -9.92 -17.48 15.92
CA LEU A 534 -8.45 -17.48 15.97
C LEU A 534 -7.90 -16.79 17.22
N ASP A 535 -8.78 -16.28 18.09
CA ASP A 535 -8.46 -15.46 19.26
C ASP A 535 -8.19 -16.30 20.53
N SER A 536 -7.64 -17.51 20.40
CA SER A 536 -7.28 -18.39 21.53
C SER A 536 -5.81 -18.86 21.43
N PRO A 537 -4.86 -18.25 22.17
CA PRO A 537 -5.04 -17.11 23.07
C PRO A 537 -5.40 -15.82 22.31
N ARG A 538 -6.03 -14.85 23.02
CA ARG A 538 -6.53 -13.60 22.41
C ARG A 538 -5.40 -12.89 21.67
N GLY A 539 -5.65 -12.61 20.40
CA GLY A 539 -4.75 -11.86 19.54
C GLY A 539 -4.63 -10.43 20.04
N PHE A 540 -5.70 -9.65 19.93
CA PHE A 540 -5.70 -8.26 20.39
C PHE A 540 -6.39 -8.12 21.75
N ASP A 541 -5.73 -7.43 22.69
CA ASP A 541 -6.30 -7.13 23.99
C ASP A 541 -6.99 -5.75 23.96
N PRO A 542 -8.33 -5.66 24.08
CA PRO A 542 -9.06 -4.40 24.11
C PRO A 542 -8.74 -3.53 25.33
N ALA A 543 -8.12 -4.09 26.38
CA ALA A 543 -7.66 -3.33 27.54
C ALA A 543 -6.36 -2.55 27.27
N LYS A 544 -5.60 -2.92 26.23
CA LYS A 544 -4.39 -2.18 25.82
C LYS A 544 -4.79 -1.00 24.95
N VAL A 545 -4.72 0.19 25.53
CA VAL A 545 -5.24 1.45 24.97
C VAL A 545 -4.22 2.56 25.18
N THR A 546 -4.15 3.49 24.24
CA THR A 546 -3.42 4.75 24.35
C THR A 546 -4.27 5.85 24.96
N LYS A 547 -5.60 5.78 24.81
CA LYS A 547 -6.56 6.69 25.46
C LYS A 547 -6.88 6.20 26.88
N PRO A 548 -6.90 7.09 27.91
CA PRO A 548 -7.26 6.74 29.28
C PRO A 548 -8.68 6.17 29.39
#